data_AF-A0A5R2N3Q6-F1
#
_entry.id   AF-A0A5R2N3Q6-F1
#
_cell.length_a   1.000
_cell.length_b   1.000
_cell.length_c   1.000
_cell.angle_alpha   90.00
_cell.angle_beta   90.00
_cell.angle_gamma   90.00
#
_symmetry.space_group_name_H-M   'P 1'
#
loop_
_entity.id
_entity.type
_entity.pdbx_description
1 polymer ?
#
loop_
_entity_poly.entity_id
_entity_poly.type
_entity_poly.pdbx_seq_one_letter_code
_entity_poly.pdbx_strand_id
1 'polypeptide(L)'
;GVLHEDVRTVWGEGLRPYAVEAKLGADGSVVREASPRASGDEKVLAPFNKAFQPTGGLKVLSGNLGHAVIKTSAVKPERRLIEAPAKVFDSQQGLNDAFKAGTLTGDFVAVIRFQ
;
A
#
# COMPACT_ATOMS: atom_id res chain seq x y z
N GLY A 1 -10.90 8.04 15.22
CA GLY A 1 -9.66 7.75 15.96
C GLY A 1 -8.71 6.88 15.17
N VAL A 2 -8.25 7.37 14.03
CA VAL A 2 -7.09 6.86 13.27
C VAL A 2 -6.30 8.01 12.62
N LEU A 3 -6.76 9.25 12.85
CA LEU A 3 -6.20 10.50 12.37
C LEU A 3 -6.20 11.45 13.57
N HIS A 4 -5.14 12.25 13.67
CA HIS A 4 -4.97 13.28 14.69
C HIS A 4 -5.75 14.54 14.28
N GLU A 5 -6.67 14.97 15.14
CA GLU A 5 -7.43 16.22 14.94
C GLU A 5 -6.72 17.43 15.58
N ASP A 6 -5.75 17.18 16.45
CA ASP A 6 -4.92 18.15 17.15
C ASP A 6 -3.69 18.55 16.32
N VAL A 7 -3.93 18.98 15.07
CA VAL A 7 -2.87 19.33 14.12
C VAL A 7 -3.09 20.70 13.50
N ARG A 8 -2.01 21.31 13.02
CA ARG A 8 -2.08 22.54 12.22
C ARG A 8 -1.89 22.21 10.75
N THR A 9 -2.74 22.78 9.92
CA THR A 9 -2.73 22.61 8.45
C THR A 9 -2.67 23.97 7.77
N VAL A 10 -2.56 23.97 6.44
CA VAL A 10 -2.69 25.21 5.65
C VAL A 10 -4.10 25.82 5.72
N TRP A 11 -5.10 25.07 6.19
CA TRP A 11 -6.49 25.51 6.37
C TRP A 11 -6.84 25.82 7.83
N GLY A 12 -5.83 26.02 8.68
CA GLY A 12 -6.02 26.30 10.10
C GLY A 12 -5.87 25.06 10.97
N GLU A 13 -6.63 25.01 12.05
CA GLU A 13 -6.55 23.92 13.04
C GLU A 13 -7.45 22.74 12.66
N GLY A 14 -6.92 21.53 12.87
CA GLY A 14 -7.59 20.25 12.65
C GLY A 14 -7.67 19.76 11.21
N LEU A 15 -8.13 18.52 11.05
CA LEU A 15 -8.28 17.86 9.75
C LEU A 15 -9.71 17.90 9.20
N ARG A 16 -10.71 18.22 10.04
CA ARG A 16 -12.11 18.37 9.59
C ARG A 16 -12.31 19.29 8.39
N PRO A 17 -11.59 20.40 8.23
CA PRO A 17 -11.72 21.23 7.03
C PRO A 17 -11.39 20.49 5.72
N TYR A 18 -10.65 19.37 5.75
CA TYR A 18 -10.36 18.55 4.57
C TYR A 18 -11.48 17.57 4.19
N ALA A 19 -12.54 17.44 5.01
CA ALA A 19 -13.70 16.57 4.73
C ALA A 19 -14.80 17.31 3.94
N VAL A 20 -14.38 18.10 2.94
CA VAL A 20 -15.27 18.87 2.06
C VAL A 20 -14.89 18.67 0.60
N GLU A 21 -15.87 18.80 -0.28
CA GLU A 21 -15.68 18.80 -1.74
C GLU A 21 -15.75 20.23 -2.26
N ALA A 22 -14.80 20.61 -3.11
CA ALA A 22 -14.87 21.88 -3.85
C ALA A 22 -15.77 21.71 -5.07
N LYS A 23 -16.72 22.63 -5.25
CA LYS A 23 -17.65 22.67 -6.39
C LYS A 23 -17.73 24.08 -6.96
N LEU A 24 -18.16 24.18 -8.21
CA LEU A 24 -18.45 25.45 -8.86
C LEU A 24 -19.83 25.96 -8.40
N GLY A 25 -19.85 27.14 -7.80
CA GLY A 25 -21.06 27.84 -7.40
C GLY A 25 -21.82 28.41 -8.59
N ALA A 26 -23.11 28.72 -8.40
CA ALA A 26 -23.97 29.27 -9.45
C ALA A 26 -23.51 30.65 -9.95
N ASP A 27 -22.77 31.38 -9.12
CA ASP A 27 -22.16 32.68 -9.43
C ASP A 27 -20.73 32.57 -9.99
N GLY A 28 -20.26 31.35 -10.26
CA GLY A 28 -18.89 31.08 -10.72
C GLY A 28 -17.84 31.05 -9.60
N SER A 29 -18.24 31.20 -8.34
CA SER A 29 -17.34 31.09 -7.19
C SER A 29 -17.02 29.63 -6.84
N VAL A 30 -16.07 29.39 -5.93
CA VAL A 30 -15.82 28.05 -5.38
C VAL A 30 -16.60 27.90 -4.09
N VAL A 31 -17.56 26.97 -4.09
CA VAL A 31 -18.25 26.53 -2.87
C VAL A 31 -17.60 25.26 -2.33
N ARG A 32 -17.64 25.10 -1.01
CA ARG A 32 -17.14 23.91 -0.33
C ARG A 32 -18.27 23.29 0.47
N GLU A 33 -18.59 22.04 0.16
CA GLU A 33 -19.70 21.31 0.78
C GLU A 33 -19.16 20.09 1.52
N ALA A 34 -19.83 19.67 2.59
CA ALA A 34 -19.43 18.46 3.30
C ALA A 34 -19.41 17.25 2.36
N SER A 35 -18.33 16.47 2.40
CA SER A 35 -18.24 15.23 1.62
C SER A 35 -19.34 14.23 2.03
N PRO A 36 -19.80 13.38 1.10
CA PRO A 36 -20.80 12.35 1.40
C PRO A 36 -20.39 11.47 2.59
N ARG A 37 -21.34 11.22 3.50
CA ARG A 37 -21.13 10.29 4.63
C ARG A 37 -21.17 8.83 4.21
N ALA A 38 -21.84 8.51 3.10
CA ALA A 38 -21.94 7.18 2.54
C ALA A 38 -21.07 7.09 1.28
N SER A 39 -20.47 5.92 1.07
CA SER A 39 -19.71 5.63 -0.15
C SER A 39 -20.65 5.52 -1.35
N GLY A 40 -20.22 6.02 -2.50
CA GLY A 40 -20.91 5.82 -3.78
C GLY A 40 -20.74 4.40 -4.33
N ASP A 41 -19.68 3.69 -3.94
CA ASP A 41 -19.44 2.29 -4.26
C ASP A 41 -18.58 1.63 -3.18
N GLU A 42 -19.19 0.79 -2.34
CA GLU A 42 -18.49 0.08 -1.26
C GLU A 42 -17.48 -0.97 -1.76
N LYS A 43 -17.52 -1.38 -3.04
CA LYS A 43 -16.50 -2.24 -3.65
C LYS A 43 -15.21 -1.50 -3.97
N VAL A 44 -15.26 -0.17 -4.02
CA VAL A 44 -14.10 0.71 -4.27
C VAL A 44 -13.67 1.40 -2.98
N LEU A 45 -14.61 2.04 -2.26
CA LEU A 45 -14.37 2.72 -0.99
C LEU A 45 -15.27 2.11 0.09
N ALA A 46 -14.76 1.13 0.82
CA ALA A 46 -15.50 0.48 1.89
C ALA A 46 -15.55 1.34 3.17
N PRO A 47 -16.65 1.32 3.93
CA PRO A 47 -16.69 1.92 5.26
C PRO A 47 -15.78 1.15 6.23
N PHE A 48 -15.32 1.81 7.30
CA PHE A 48 -14.34 1.26 8.24
C PHE A 48 -14.73 -0.11 8.82
N ASN A 49 -16.01 -0.30 9.17
CA ASN A 49 -16.51 -1.55 9.73
C ASN A 49 -16.65 -2.70 8.70
N LYS A 50 -16.54 -2.41 7.41
CA LYS A 50 -16.54 -3.38 6.31
C LYS A 50 -15.24 -3.35 5.50
N ALA A 51 -14.14 -2.92 6.13
CA ALA A 51 -12.84 -2.85 5.46
C ALA A 51 -12.48 -4.18 4.77
N PHE A 52 -11.90 -4.10 3.57
CA PHE A 52 -11.51 -5.29 2.81
C PHE A 52 -10.55 -6.21 3.58
N GLN A 53 -9.70 -5.61 4.41
CA GLN A 53 -8.79 -6.31 5.30
C GLN A 53 -8.64 -5.52 6.61
N PRO A 54 -8.41 -6.19 7.75
CA PRO A 54 -8.24 -5.52 9.05
C PRO A 54 -6.94 -4.74 9.18
N THR A 55 -5.99 -4.92 8.25
CA THR A 55 -4.70 -4.20 8.25
C THR A 55 -4.40 -3.70 6.84
N GLY A 56 -3.61 -2.64 6.71
CA GLY A 56 -3.13 -2.13 5.42
C GLY A 56 -2.12 -3.04 4.71
N GLY A 57 -1.80 -4.20 5.29
CA GLY A 57 -0.92 -5.21 4.70
C GLY A 57 0.56 -4.85 4.62
N LEU A 58 1.01 -3.73 5.22
CA LEU A 58 2.44 -3.45 5.37
C LEU A 58 2.97 -4.15 6.63
N LYS A 59 4.02 -4.94 6.50
CA LYS A 59 4.69 -5.64 7.60
C LYS A 59 6.18 -5.34 7.59
N VAL A 60 6.77 -5.24 8.78
CA VAL A 60 8.22 -5.21 8.96
C VAL A 60 8.73 -6.63 9.19
N LEU A 61 9.81 -7.00 8.53
CA LEU A 61 10.54 -8.25 8.71
C LEU A 61 11.89 -7.94 9.38
N SER A 62 12.35 -8.82 10.26
CA SER A 62 13.61 -8.69 10.99
C SER A 62 14.31 -10.03 11.10
N GLY A 63 15.63 -10.06 10.89
CA GLY A 63 16.46 -11.26 11.07
C GLY A 63 17.95 -10.99 10.88
N ASN A 64 18.73 -12.06 10.70
CA ASN A 64 20.18 -11.96 10.47
C ASN A 64 20.55 -11.21 9.16
N LEU A 65 19.65 -11.13 8.19
CA LEU A 65 19.82 -10.34 6.97
C LEU A 65 19.51 -8.83 7.16
N GLY A 66 19.06 -8.43 8.36
CA GLY A 66 18.71 -7.04 8.68
C GLY A 66 17.19 -6.83 8.80
N HIS A 67 16.73 -5.68 8.31
CA HIS A 67 15.33 -5.27 8.35
C HIS A 67 14.78 -5.01 6.95
N ALA A 68 13.53 -5.39 6.72
CA ALA A 68 12.85 -5.18 5.44
C ALA A 68 11.36 -4.86 5.65
N VAL A 69 10.71 -4.42 4.57
CA VAL A 69 9.25 -4.26 4.53
C VAL A 69 8.65 -5.17 3.47
N ILE A 70 7.47 -5.71 3.74
CA ILE A 70 6.71 -6.52 2.78
C ILE A 70 5.24 -6.11 2.76
N LYS A 71 4.66 -6.09 1.56
CA LYS A 71 3.23 -5.87 1.34
C LYS A 71 2.51 -7.22 1.21
N THR A 72 1.74 -7.60 2.23
CA THR A 72 1.03 -8.89 2.30
C THR A 72 -0.43 -8.81 1.86
N SER A 73 -0.94 -7.64 1.49
CA SER A 73 -2.38 -7.45 1.19
C SER A 73 -2.85 -8.28 0.00
N ALA A 74 -1.98 -8.52 -0.99
CA ALA A 74 -2.28 -9.37 -2.15
C ALA A 74 -1.62 -10.76 -2.08
N VAL A 75 -0.98 -11.09 -0.95
CA VAL A 75 -0.31 -12.39 -0.76
C VAL A 75 -1.21 -13.29 0.08
N LYS A 76 -1.67 -14.39 -0.54
CA LYS A 76 -2.50 -15.39 0.14
C LYS A 76 -1.78 -15.95 1.37
N PRO A 77 -2.49 -16.24 2.48
CA PRO A 77 -1.88 -16.72 3.73
C PRO A 77 -0.89 -17.87 3.55
N GLU A 78 -1.23 -18.84 2.71
CA GLU A 78 -0.42 -20.02 2.39
C GLU A 78 0.88 -19.70 1.62
N ARG A 79 1.05 -18.47 1.09
CA ARG A 79 2.27 -18.01 0.40
C ARG A 79 3.07 -16.98 1.21
N ARG A 80 2.77 -16.81 2.50
CA ARG A 80 3.47 -15.84 3.37
C ARG A 80 4.73 -16.40 4.04
N LEU A 81 4.90 -17.72 4.00
CA LEU A 81 6.10 -18.41 4.47
C LEU A 81 6.66 -19.20 3.28
N ILE A 82 7.89 -18.87 2.88
CA ILE A 82 8.61 -19.56 1.81
C ILE A 82 10.01 -19.83 2.33
N GLU A 83 10.41 -21.10 2.30
CA GLU A 83 11.79 -21.53 2.56
C GLU A 83 12.27 -22.29 1.33
N ALA A 84 13.30 -21.76 0.67
CA ALA A 84 13.82 -22.31 -0.57
C ALA A 84 15.28 -21.86 -0.78
N PRO A 85 16.05 -22.55 -1.64
CA PRO A 85 17.42 -22.14 -1.97
C PRO A 85 17.49 -20.71 -2.52
N ALA A 86 18.51 -19.96 -2.10
CA ALA A 86 18.75 -18.62 -2.62
C ALA A 86 19.39 -18.68 -4.02
N LYS A 87 18.84 -17.93 -4.98
CA LYS A 87 19.49 -17.62 -6.26
C LYS A 87 19.85 -16.14 -6.25
N VAL A 88 21.15 -15.84 -6.26
CA VAL A 88 21.68 -14.48 -6.08
C VAL A 88 22.00 -13.83 -7.42
N PHE A 89 21.59 -12.57 -7.58
CA PHE A 89 21.79 -11.77 -8.78
C PHE A 89 22.34 -10.39 -8.40
N ASP A 90 23.22 -9.85 -9.24
CA ASP A 90 23.83 -8.53 -9.04
C ASP A 90 23.04 -7.41 -9.72
N SER A 91 21.99 -7.74 -10.49
CA SER A 91 21.11 -6.79 -11.15
C SER A 91 19.75 -7.38 -11.48
N GLN A 92 18.75 -6.51 -11.69
CA GLN A 92 17.43 -6.92 -12.21
C GLN A 92 17.54 -7.55 -13.60
N GLN A 93 18.48 -7.07 -14.42
CA GLN A 93 18.71 -7.62 -15.75
C GLN A 93 19.20 -9.07 -15.68
N GLY A 94 20.12 -9.38 -14.76
CA GLY A 94 20.61 -10.75 -14.57
C GLY A 94 19.52 -11.76 -14.20
N LEU A 95 18.55 -11.36 -13.35
CA LEU A 95 17.39 -12.18 -13.04
C LEU A 95 16.51 -12.42 -14.30
N ASN A 96 16.27 -11.36 -15.08
CA ASN A 96 15.47 -11.44 -16.31
C ASN A 96 16.13 -12.34 -17.36
N ASP A 97 17.45 -12.28 -17.51
CA ASP A 97 18.19 -13.12 -18.46
C ASP A 97 18.15 -14.60 -18.03
N ALA A 98 18.31 -14.88 -16.74
CA ALA A 98 18.16 -16.24 -16.20
C ALA A 98 16.73 -16.80 -16.40
N PHE A 99 15.71 -15.96 -16.25
CA PHE A 99 14.33 -16.33 -16.54
C PHE A 99 14.14 -16.69 -18.03
N LYS A 100 14.63 -15.85 -18.94
CA LYS A 100 14.55 -16.09 -20.39
C LYS A 100 15.31 -17.34 -20.83
N ALA A 101 16.42 -17.65 -20.18
CA ALA A 101 17.22 -18.85 -20.42
C ALA A 101 16.57 -20.14 -19.88
N GLY A 102 15.45 -20.06 -19.15
CA GLY A 102 14.77 -21.22 -18.58
C GLY A 102 15.52 -21.88 -17.42
N THR A 103 16.47 -21.18 -16.79
CA THR A 103 17.30 -21.74 -15.70
C THR A 103 16.68 -21.52 -14.31
N LEU A 104 15.59 -20.75 -14.23
CA LEU A 104 14.81 -20.52 -13.01
C LEU A 104 13.78 -21.63 -12.78
N THR A 105 14.24 -22.85 -12.50
CA THR A 105 13.39 -24.00 -12.18
C THR A 105 13.31 -24.26 -10.68
N GLY A 106 12.19 -24.87 -10.25
CA GLY A 106 11.90 -25.22 -8.85
C GLY A 106 11.55 -24.02 -7.96
N ASP A 107 11.43 -24.28 -6.66
CA ASP A 107 11.28 -23.24 -5.65
C ASP A 107 12.62 -22.56 -5.36
N PHE A 108 12.64 -21.24 -5.31
CA PHE A 108 13.83 -20.47 -4.93
C PHE A 108 13.46 -19.10 -4.36
N VAL A 109 14.39 -18.53 -3.59
CA VAL A 109 14.35 -17.12 -3.18
C VAL A 109 15.30 -16.34 -4.08
N ALA A 110 14.76 -15.43 -4.91
CA ALA A 110 15.58 -14.51 -5.70
C ALA A 110 16.14 -13.41 -4.80
N VAL A 111 17.46 -13.32 -4.71
CA VAL A 111 18.16 -12.26 -3.97
C VAL A 111 18.82 -11.35 -4.99
N ILE A 112 18.31 -10.14 -5.16
CA ILE A 112 18.91 -9.13 -6.05
C ILE A 112 19.60 -8.08 -5.18
N ARG A 113 20.92 -7.97 -5.30
CA ARG A 113 21.73 -7.00 -4.54
C ARG A 113 22.12 -5.80 -5.41
N PHE A 114 22.72 -4.79 -4.76
CA PHE A 114 23.19 -3.55 -5.40
C PHE A 114 22.11 -2.80 -6.18
N GLN A 115 20.95 -2.63 -5.53
CA GLN A 115 19.80 -1.89 -6.04
C GLN A 115 19.78 -0.45 -5.52
#